data_AF-A0A2C6CMD8-F1
#
_entry.id   AF-A0A2C6CMD8-F1
#
_cell.length_a   1.000
_cell.length_b   1.000
_cell.length_c   1.000
_cell.angle_alpha   90.00
_cell.angle_beta   90.00
_cell.angle_gamma   90.00
#
_symmetry.space_group_name_H-M   'P 1'
#
loop_
_entity.id
_entity.type
_entity.pdbx_description
1 polymer ?
#
loop_
_entity_poly.entity_id
_entity_poly.type
_entity_poly.pdbx_seq_one_letter_code
_entity_poly.pdbx_strand_id
1 'polypeptide(L)'
;MTIGLLLAKTTLSKIVKVYFVGKGINELYKIYIQDDHQNCLRINLNANLEDSFIEINNYKPFTGKLTTVLNLKDARKYFESYESNNIRQLEISRIVKELLTLSNWSSSRNNELKNPSFHIWLLSQINRDDLIGDIAYDIYRDKQIKSELTVEEIKQHVAINVNDIKSLDDFDENAKSVSPSVCVELALLEYKVFNNKKTLKRFSIRDTAGYVYFMHEKLRPKEVKIGRARNVERRARQLSTGRPYDLRIIGVIKADDYFALEKKVQEYFKEKKIRKEWFRIEGELVKKYLQENNGELYLP
;
A
#
# COMPACT_ATOMS: atom_id res chain seq x y z
N MET A 1 -12.14 -5.33 -20.44
CA MET A 1 -11.14 -5.37 -19.34
C MET A 1 -10.21 -4.16 -19.39
N THR A 2 -10.06 -3.42 -18.28
CA THR A 2 -9.13 -2.28 -18.16
C THR A 2 -7.78 -2.70 -17.57
N ILE A 3 -6.74 -1.87 -17.74
CA ILE A 3 -5.42 -2.13 -17.13
C ILE A 3 -5.49 -2.09 -15.61
N GLY A 4 -6.30 -1.19 -15.03
CA GLY A 4 -6.52 -1.12 -13.58
C GLY A 4 -7.14 -2.41 -13.03
N LEU A 5 -8.16 -2.95 -13.71
CA LEU A 5 -8.78 -4.23 -13.34
C LEU A 5 -7.79 -5.39 -13.42
N LEU A 6 -6.99 -5.44 -14.49
CA LEU A 6 -5.96 -6.46 -14.65
C LEU A 6 -4.87 -6.36 -13.58
N LEU A 7 -4.40 -5.15 -13.27
CA LEU A 7 -3.40 -4.89 -12.23
C LEU A 7 -3.93 -5.23 -10.83
N ALA A 8 -5.23 -5.03 -10.58
CA ALA A 8 -5.88 -5.41 -9.33
C ALA A 8 -6.03 -6.93 -9.20
N LYS A 9 -6.28 -7.63 -10.31
CA LYS A 9 -6.42 -9.09 -10.32
C LYS A 9 -5.11 -9.85 -10.31
N THR A 10 -3.97 -9.20 -10.59
CA THR A 10 -2.68 -9.88 -10.69
C THR A 10 -1.75 -9.67 -9.50
N THR A 11 -0.88 -10.65 -9.21
CA THR A 11 0.13 -10.53 -8.14
C THR A 11 1.52 -10.13 -8.63
N LEU A 12 1.74 -10.09 -9.94
CA LEU A 12 3.03 -9.76 -10.57
C LEU A 12 3.71 -8.49 -10.04
N SER A 13 5.01 -8.61 -9.79
CA SER A 13 5.81 -7.59 -9.12
C SER A 13 6.71 -6.81 -10.09
N LYS A 14 8.01 -7.13 -10.19
CA LYS A 14 8.96 -6.49 -11.10
C LYS A 14 9.18 -7.35 -12.33
N ILE A 15 8.80 -6.83 -13.50
CA ILE A 15 8.93 -7.57 -14.75
C ILE A 15 10.42 -7.73 -15.13
N VAL A 16 10.84 -8.97 -15.36
CA VAL A 16 12.22 -9.31 -15.73
C VAL A 16 12.35 -9.73 -17.19
N LYS A 17 11.37 -10.48 -17.70
CA LYS A 17 11.42 -11.07 -19.04
C LYS A 17 10.04 -11.08 -19.69
N VAL A 18 10.03 -10.93 -21.01
CA VAL A 18 8.85 -11.09 -21.84
C VAL A 18 9.16 -12.11 -22.93
N TYR A 19 8.25 -13.07 -23.10
CA TYR A 19 8.36 -14.16 -24.07
C TYR A 19 7.28 -13.96 -25.12
N PHE A 20 7.67 -13.72 -26.36
CA PHE A 20 6.77 -13.64 -27.50
C PHE A 20 6.78 -14.97 -28.23
N VAL A 21 5.61 -15.58 -28.42
CA VAL A 21 5.48 -16.89 -29.07
C VAL A 21 4.74 -16.77 -30.39
N GLY A 22 5.44 -17.07 -31.48
CA GLY A 22 4.97 -16.96 -32.86
C GLY A 22 6.11 -17.14 -33.87
N LYS A 23 5.77 -17.23 -35.17
CA LYS A 23 6.77 -17.31 -36.26
C LYS A 23 7.45 -15.96 -36.57
N GLY A 24 6.88 -14.88 -36.06
CA GLY A 24 7.36 -13.51 -36.20
C GLY A 24 6.44 -12.55 -35.45
N ILE A 25 6.75 -11.25 -35.48
CA ILE A 25 5.97 -10.24 -34.75
C ILE A 25 4.50 -10.21 -35.19
N ASN A 26 4.20 -10.39 -36.48
CA ASN A 26 2.82 -10.37 -37.00
C ASN A 26 2.10 -11.72 -36.91
N GLU A 27 2.79 -12.77 -36.44
CA GLU A 27 2.25 -14.12 -36.26
C GLU A 27 2.31 -14.57 -34.80
N LEU A 28 2.27 -13.60 -33.87
CA LEU A 28 2.21 -13.89 -32.44
C LEU A 28 0.84 -14.44 -32.07
N TYR A 29 0.82 -15.47 -31.24
CA TYR A 29 -0.41 -16.03 -30.68
C TYR A 29 -0.40 -16.05 -29.16
N LYS A 30 0.79 -16.01 -28.52
CA LYS A 30 0.93 -15.95 -27.06
C LYS A 30 2.06 -15.01 -26.64
N ILE A 31 1.88 -14.37 -25.50
CA ILE A 31 2.89 -13.57 -24.82
C ILE A 31 2.95 -14.04 -23.36
N TYR A 32 4.13 -14.11 -22.76
CA TYR A 32 4.29 -14.32 -21.33
C TYR A 32 5.06 -13.14 -20.75
N ILE A 33 4.52 -12.49 -19.73
CA ILE A 33 5.19 -11.45 -18.96
C ILE A 33 5.58 -12.06 -17.62
N GLN A 34 6.87 -12.19 -17.34
CA GLN A 34 7.40 -12.87 -16.15
C GLN A 34 8.01 -11.85 -15.17
N ASP A 35 7.73 -12.03 -13.88
CA ASP A 35 8.35 -11.26 -12.80
C ASP A 35 9.59 -11.94 -12.18
N ASP A 36 10.24 -11.25 -11.26
CA ASP A 36 11.43 -11.72 -10.53
C ASP A 36 11.16 -12.89 -9.56
N HIS A 37 9.90 -13.25 -9.34
CA HIS A 37 9.48 -14.42 -8.56
C HIS A 37 9.03 -15.60 -9.43
N GLN A 38 9.25 -15.54 -10.75
CA GLN A 38 8.81 -16.55 -11.72
C GLN A 38 7.29 -16.69 -11.86
N ASN A 39 6.51 -15.73 -11.36
CA ASN A 39 5.10 -15.63 -11.72
C ASN A 39 4.99 -15.09 -13.15
N CYS A 40 4.00 -15.55 -13.89
CA CYS A 40 3.81 -15.19 -15.29
C CYS A 40 2.37 -14.74 -15.55
N LEU A 41 2.20 -13.62 -16.25
CA LEU A 41 0.97 -13.36 -16.98
C LEU A 41 1.08 -13.98 -18.36
N ARG A 42 0.32 -15.05 -18.60
CA ARG A 42 0.11 -15.58 -19.95
C ARG A 42 -0.98 -14.77 -20.65
N ILE A 43 -0.66 -14.27 -21.82
CA ILE A 43 -1.55 -13.48 -22.68
C ILE A 43 -1.79 -14.26 -23.98
N ASN A 44 -3.03 -14.65 -24.25
CA ASN A 44 -3.42 -15.32 -25.49
C ASN A 44 -4.02 -14.29 -26.46
N LEU A 45 -3.31 -13.98 -27.55
CA LEU A 45 -3.76 -12.97 -28.50
C LEU A 45 -4.99 -13.43 -29.32
N ASN A 46 -5.22 -14.74 -29.41
CA ASN A 46 -6.32 -15.31 -30.20
C ASN A 46 -7.57 -15.62 -29.37
N ALA A 47 -7.55 -15.35 -28.07
CA ALA A 47 -8.70 -15.55 -27.19
C ALA A 47 -9.65 -14.34 -27.22
N ASN A 48 -10.79 -14.48 -26.55
CA ASN A 48 -11.58 -13.32 -26.15
C ASN A 48 -10.79 -12.51 -25.13
N LEU A 49 -11.08 -11.21 -25.04
CA LEU A 49 -10.32 -10.29 -24.20
C LEU A 49 -10.21 -10.77 -22.75
N GLU A 50 -11.29 -11.36 -22.22
CA GLU A 50 -11.39 -11.81 -20.84
C GLU A 50 -10.58 -13.08 -20.56
N ASP A 51 -10.55 -14.00 -21.51
CA ASP A 51 -9.81 -15.27 -21.42
C ASP A 51 -8.34 -15.11 -21.82
N SER A 52 -7.98 -13.92 -22.29
CA SER A 52 -6.64 -13.65 -22.81
C SER A 52 -5.60 -13.61 -21.70
N PHE A 53 -5.94 -13.13 -20.50
CA PHE A 53 -4.96 -12.79 -19.45
C PHE A 53 -5.08 -13.75 -18.27
N ILE A 54 -4.09 -14.62 -18.11
CA ILE A 54 -4.10 -15.71 -17.14
C ILE A 54 -2.80 -15.69 -16.35
N GLU A 55 -2.90 -15.48 -15.04
CA GLU A 55 -1.75 -15.57 -14.15
C GLU A 55 -1.42 -17.03 -13.83
N ILE A 56 -0.13 -17.34 -13.84
CA ILE A 56 0.42 -18.66 -13.58
C ILE A 56 1.61 -18.50 -12.62
N ASN A 57 1.49 -19.09 -11.44
CA ASN A 57 2.52 -19.02 -10.40
C ASN A 57 3.62 -20.04 -10.66
N ASN A 58 4.87 -19.68 -10.34
CA ASN A 58 6.04 -20.55 -10.47
C ASN A 58 6.17 -21.21 -11.86
N TYR A 59 5.94 -20.43 -12.93
CA TYR A 59 5.93 -20.94 -14.29
C TYR A 59 7.16 -20.49 -15.07
N LYS A 60 7.76 -21.43 -15.81
CA LYS A 60 8.85 -21.15 -16.74
C LYS A 60 8.35 -21.33 -18.18
N PRO A 61 8.17 -20.23 -18.94
CA PRO A 61 7.75 -20.33 -20.33
C PRO A 61 8.74 -21.14 -21.18
N PHE A 62 8.21 -21.89 -22.14
CA PHE A 62 9.00 -22.67 -23.08
C PHE A 62 9.87 -21.76 -23.97
N THR A 63 11.08 -22.21 -24.33
CA THR A 63 12.07 -21.42 -25.10
C THR A 63 12.45 -22.14 -26.39
N GLY A 64 11.46 -22.31 -27.27
CA GLY A 64 11.64 -23.01 -28.55
C GLY A 64 12.04 -22.10 -29.70
N LYS A 65 12.14 -22.68 -30.91
CA LYS A 65 12.41 -21.95 -32.16
C LYS A 65 11.38 -20.85 -32.48
N LEU A 66 10.18 -20.94 -31.90
CA LEU A 66 9.09 -19.97 -32.05
C LEU A 66 9.01 -18.96 -30.90
N THR A 67 10.01 -18.92 -30.02
CA THR A 67 9.97 -18.06 -28.83
C THR A 67 11.09 -17.03 -28.87
N THR A 68 10.70 -15.77 -28.91
CA THR A 68 11.60 -14.63 -28.74
C THR A 68 11.55 -14.18 -27.29
N VAL A 69 12.70 -14.20 -26.59
CA VAL A 69 12.80 -13.77 -25.19
C VAL A 69 13.51 -12.44 -25.11
N LEU A 70 12.87 -11.44 -24.52
CA LEU A 70 13.38 -10.07 -24.42
C LEU A 70 13.30 -9.57 -22.98
N ASN A 71 14.19 -8.65 -22.61
CA ASN A 71 13.97 -7.82 -21.42
C ASN A 71 12.82 -6.82 -21.69
N LEU A 72 12.31 -6.15 -20.65
CA LEU A 72 11.15 -5.26 -20.78
C LEU A 72 11.36 -4.11 -21.80
N LYS A 73 12.55 -3.51 -21.84
CA LYS A 73 12.86 -2.39 -22.73
C LYS A 73 12.79 -2.83 -24.20
N ASP A 74 13.44 -3.96 -24.51
CA ASP A 74 13.47 -4.51 -25.85
C ASP A 74 12.12 -5.09 -26.25
N ALA A 75 11.38 -5.68 -25.30
CA ALA A 75 10.03 -6.19 -25.50
C ALA A 75 9.06 -5.08 -25.90
N ARG A 76 9.14 -3.92 -25.24
CA ARG A 76 8.33 -2.75 -25.60
C ARG A 76 8.59 -2.32 -27.04
N LYS A 77 9.87 -2.13 -27.40
CA LYS A 77 10.26 -1.73 -28.76
C LYS A 77 9.83 -2.77 -29.80
N TYR A 78 9.99 -4.05 -29.49
CA TYR A 78 9.61 -5.15 -30.36
C TYR A 78 8.09 -5.19 -30.60
N PHE A 79 7.29 -4.95 -29.57
CA PHE A 79 5.82 -5.01 -29.66
C PHE A 79 5.17 -3.71 -30.15
N GLU A 80 5.90 -2.58 -30.16
CA GLU A 80 5.39 -1.32 -30.71
C GLU A 80 4.99 -1.45 -32.19
N SER A 81 5.76 -2.20 -32.98
CA SER A 81 5.47 -2.49 -34.39
C SER A 81 4.46 -3.63 -34.61
N TYR A 82 3.88 -4.20 -33.55
CA TYR A 82 2.82 -5.19 -33.69
C TYR A 82 1.57 -4.53 -34.27
N GLU A 83 1.13 -5.05 -35.41
CA GLU A 83 -0.12 -4.68 -36.07
C GLU A 83 -0.97 -5.93 -36.29
N SER A 84 -2.28 -5.77 -36.09
CA SER A 84 -3.26 -6.81 -36.33
C SER A 84 -4.47 -6.22 -37.02
N ASN A 85 -4.97 -6.92 -38.04
CA ASN A 85 -6.24 -6.57 -38.69
C ASN A 85 -7.46 -7.18 -37.97
N ASN A 86 -7.23 -8.04 -36.97
CA ASN A 86 -8.29 -8.62 -36.15
C ASN A 86 -8.65 -7.68 -35.00
N ILE A 87 -9.91 -7.24 -34.95
CA ILE A 87 -10.46 -6.33 -33.93
C ILE A 87 -10.22 -6.83 -32.49
N ARG A 88 -10.34 -8.14 -32.24
CA ARG A 88 -10.10 -8.70 -30.89
C ARG A 88 -8.63 -8.56 -30.49
N GLN A 89 -7.73 -8.89 -31.41
CA GLN A 89 -6.30 -8.74 -31.21
C GLN A 89 -5.89 -7.27 -31.06
N LEU A 90 -6.59 -6.33 -31.71
CA LEU A 90 -6.33 -4.90 -31.54
C LEU A 90 -6.52 -4.46 -30.09
N GLU A 91 -7.63 -4.84 -29.45
CA GLU A 91 -7.89 -4.47 -28.06
C GLU A 91 -6.91 -5.11 -27.07
N ILE A 92 -6.63 -6.41 -27.25
CA ILE A 92 -5.62 -7.11 -26.43
C ILE A 92 -4.26 -6.44 -26.62
N SER A 93 -3.86 -6.16 -27.86
CA SER A 93 -2.56 -5.54 -28.16
C SER A 93 -2.43 -4.15 -27.55
N ARG A 94 -3.50 -3.35 -27.51
CA ARG A 94 -3.52 -2.06 -26.82
C ARG A 94 -3.16 -2.22 -25.34
N ILE A 95 -3.82 -3.16 -24.65
CA ILE A 95 -3.55 -3.44 -23.24
C ILE A 95 -2.13 -3.95 -23.04
N VAL A 96 -1.64 -4.84 -23.91
CA VAL A 96 -0.24 -5.31 -23.83
C VAL A 96 0.75 -4.16 -24.00
N LYS A 97 0.53 -3.26 -24.97
CA LYS A 97 1.39 -2.08 -25.17
C LYS A 97 1.42 -1.23 -23.90
N GLU A 98 0.29 -0.98 -23.27
CA GLU A 98 0.21 -0.25 -22.00
C GLU A 98 0.93 -1.00 -20.86
N LEU A 99 0.72 -2.31 -20.70
CA LEU A 99 1.38 -3.13 -19.68
C LEU A 99 2.91 -3.12 -19.81
N LEU A 100 3.42 -3.14 -21.04
CA LEU A 100 4.87 -3.09 -21.32
C LEU A 100 5.49 -1.72 -21.01
N THR A 101 4.69 -0.67 -20.82
CA THR A 101 5.20 0.62 -20.33
C THR A 101 5.47 0.63 -18.83
N LEU A 102 4.90 -0.32 -18.08
CA LEU A 102 5.00 -0.39 -16.62
C LEU A 102 6.28 -1.13 -16.21
N SER A 103 7.28 -0.39 -15.71
CA SER A 103 8.56 -0.95 -15.28
C SER A 103 8.49 -1.73 -13.97
N ASN A 104 7.54 -1.38 -13.10
CA ASN A 104 7.30 -2.05 -11.83
C ASN A 104 5.79 -2.11 -11.57
N TRP A 105 5.20 -3.28 -11.78
CA TRP A 105 3.75 -3.45 -11.67
C TRP A 105 3.26 -3.31 -10.24
N SER A 106 4.06 -3.66 -9.23
CA SER A 106 3.70 -3.39 -7.83
C SER A 106 3.59 -1.87 -7.55
N SER A 107 4.50 -1.06 -8.10
CA SER A 107 4.46 0.40 -7.97
C SER A 107 3.30 1.01 -8.75
N SER A 108 3.05 0.51 -9.97
CA SER A 108 1.92 0.95 -10.81
C SER A 108 0.58 0.56 -10.20
N ARG A 109 0.45 -0.67 -9.68
CA ARG A 109 -0.71 -1.12 -8.91
C ARG A 109 -0.93 -0.20 -7.71
N ASN A 110 0.12 0.11 -6.94
CA ASN A 110 0.02 1.06 -5.84
C ASN A 110 -0.43 2.46 -6.29
N ASN A 111 -0.06 2.91 -7.50
CA ASN A 111 -0.49 4.18 -8.07
C ASN A 111 -1.95 4.16 -8.54
N GLU A 112 -2.40 3.10 -9.21
CA GLU A 112 -3.82 2.91 -9.55
C GLU A 112 -4.67 2.82 -8.27
N LEU A 113 -4.21 2.04 -7.30
CA LEU A 113 -4.78 1.95 -5.96
C LEU A 113 -4.59 3.22 -5.12
N LYS A 114 -3.98 4.29 -5.63
CA LYS A 114 -4.06 5.60 -4.95
C LYS A 114 -5.51 6.09 -5.01
N ASN A 115 -6.14 6.11 -6.17
CA ASN A 115 -7.53 6.57 -6.33
C ASN A 115 -8.32 5.48 -7.08
N PRO A 116 -8.44 4.28 -6.50
CA PRO A 116 -9.18 3.21 -7.14
C PRO A 116 -10.64 3.62 -7.22
N SER A 117 -11.34 3.18 -8.26
CA SER A 117 -12.80 3.17 -8.22
C SER A 117 -13.30 2.22 -7.13
N PHE A 118 -14.61 2.25 -6.87
CA PHE A 118 -15.22 1.35 -5.88
C PHE A 118 -14.96 -0.13 -6.20
N HIS A 119 -15.14 -0.55 -7.46
CA HIS A 119 -14.94 -1.93 -7.87
C HIS A 119 -13.48 -2.37 -7.73
N ILE A 120 -12.52 -1.54 -8.15
CA ILE A 120 -11.09 -1.83 -8.00
C ILE A 120 -10.69 -1.88 -6.53
N TRP A 121 -11.21 -0.96 -5.71
CA TRP A 121 -11.00 -0.97 -4.28
C TRP A 121 -11.57 -2.25 -3.65
N LEU A 122 -12.78 -2.65 -4.03
CA LEU A 122 -13.44 -3.86 -3.52
C LEU A 122 -12.63 -5.11 -3.86
N LEU A 123 -12.16 -5.25 -5.10
CA LEU A 123 -11.30 -6.38 -5.50
C LEU A 123 -9.94 -6.41 -4.76
N SER A 124 -9.47 -5.29 -4.24
CA SER A 124 -8.27 -5.30 -3.38
C SER A 124 -8.51 -5.85 -1.97
N GLN A 125 -9.78 -6.10 -1.61
CA GLN A 125 -10.19 -6.62 -0.30
C GLN A 125 -10.31 -8.15 -0.24
N ILE A 126 -9.99 -8.90 -1.31
CA ILE A 126 -10.19 -10.36 -1.44
C ILE A 126 -9.55 -11.23 -0.34
N ASN A 127 -8.61 -10.70 0.44
CA ASN A 127 -7.91 -11.42 1.49
C ASN A 127 -8.42 -11.09 2.90
N ARG A 128 -9.53 -10.33 3.01
CA ARG A 128 -10.16 -10.08 4.30
C ARG A 128 -10.94 -11.30 4.75
N ASP A 129 -10.93 -11.54 6.04
CA ASP A 129 -11.68 -12.61 6.70
C ASP A 129 -13.00 -12.03 7.25
N ASP A 130 -13.78 -11.40 6.37
CA ASP A 130 -15.07 -10.79 6.67
C ASP A 130 -15.98 -10.74 5.43
N LEU A 131 -17.23 -10.31 5.61
CA LEU A 131 -18.26 -10.27 4.56
C LEU A 131 -17.88 -9.40 3.35
N ILE A 132 -17.02 -8.38 3.53
CA ILE A 132 -16.52 -7.57 2.42
C ILE A 132 -15.49 -8.39 1.62
N GLY A 133 -14.62 -9.12 2.32
CA GLY A 133 -13.68 -10.07 1.70
C GLY A 133 -14.38 -11.16 0.91
N ASP A 134 -15.44 -11.75 1.46
CA ASP A 134 -16.23 -12.80 0.80
C ASP A 134 -16.84 -12.29 -0.51
N ILE A 135 -17.50 -11.13 -0.48
CA ILE A 135 -18.08 -10.53 -1.70
C ILE A 135 -17.01 -10.14 -2.71
N ALA A 136 -15.89 -9.58 -2.24
CA ALA A 136 -14.78 -9.26 -3.12
C ALA A 136 -14.26 -10.53 -3.81
N TYR A 137 -14.17 -11.64 -3.09
CA TYR A 137 -13.73 -12.93 -3.61
C TYR A 137 -14.72 -13.51 -4.63
N ASP A 138 -16.02 -13.45 -4.36
CA ASP A 138 -17.06 -13.90 -5.27
C ASP A 138 -17.03 -13.11 -6.60
N ILE A 139 -17.01 -11.78 -6.52
CA ILE A 139 -16.87 -10.88 -7.67
C ILE A 139 -15.55 -11.15 -8.41
N TYR A 140 -14.46 -11.39 -7.69
CA TYR A 140 -13.16 -11.68 -8.28
C TYR A 140 -13.18 -12.94 -9.15
N ARG A 141 -13.85 -14.01 -8.65
CA ARG A 141 -13.93 -15.32 -9.31
C ARG A 141 -14.97 -15.39 -10.40
N ASP A 142 -15.95 -14.48 -10.44
CA ASP A 142 -16.95 -14.49 -11.48
C ASP A 142 -16.34 -14.13 -12.85
N LYS A 143 -16.36 -15.12 -13.75
CA LYS A 143 -15.88 -15.00 -15.13
C LYS A 143 -16.81 -14.18 -16.03
N GLN A 144 -18.05 -13.93 -15.59
CA GLN A 144 -19.02 -13.10 -16.29
C GLN A 144 -18.71 -11.61 -16.12
N ILE A 145 -17.94 -11.21 -15.12
CA ILE A 145 -17.54 -9.81 -14.92
C ILE A 145 -16.34 -9.48 -15.82
N LYS A 146 -16.65 -8.84 -16.96
CA LYS A 146 -15.68 -8.56 -18.05
C LYS A 146 -15.10 -7.15 -18.04
N SER A 147 -15.77 -6.26 -17.32
CA SER A 147 -15.46 -4.84 -17.23
C SER A 147 -15.55 -4.38 -15.79
N GLU A 148 -15.13 -3.14 -15.58
CA GLU A 148 -15.39 -2.49 -14.32
C GLU A 148 -16.90 -2.30 -14.13
N LEU A 149 -17.41 -2.57 -12.93
CA LEU A 149 -18.81 -2.44 -12.58
C LEU A 149 -19.03 -1.18 -11.74
N THR A 150 -20.17 -0.54 -11.95
CA THR A 150 -20.74 0.47 -11.06
C THR A 150 -21.20 -0.18 -9.75
N VAL A 151 -21.50 0.67 -8.75
CA VAL A 151 -22.02 0.19 -7.46
C VAL A 151 -23.35 -0.53 -7.66
N GLU A 152 -24.22 0.01 -8.51
CA GLU A 152 -25.54 -0.52 -8.82
C GLU A 152 -25.44 -1.87 -9.54
N GLU A 153 -24.52 -2.00 -10.50
CA GLU A 153 -24.26 -3.27 -11.18
C GLU A 153 -23.71 -4.32 -10.21
N ILE A 154 -22.81 -3.94 -9.29
CA ILE A 154 -22.32 -4.84 -8.23
C ILE A 154 -23.49 -5.29 -7.36
N LYS A 155 -24.34 -4.37 -6.89
CA LYS A 155 -25.52 -4.70 -6.08
C LYS A 155 -26.44 -5.68 -6.80
N GLN A 156 -26.74 -5.43 -8.07
CA GLN A 156 -27.58 -6.31 -8.89
C GLN A 156 -26.93 -7.68 -9.09
N HIS A 157 -25.61 -7.71 -9.25
CA HIS A 157 -24.87 -8.94 -9.47
C HIS A 157 -24.83 -9.84 -8.23
N VAL A 158 -24.65 -9.26 -7.05
CA VAL A 158 -24.65 -10.02 -5.78
C VAL A 158 -26.04 -10.24 -5.21
N ALA A 159 -27.08 -9.59 -5.77
CA ALA A 159 -28.45 -9.72 -5.29
C ALA A 159 -28.94 -11.15 -5.50
N ILE A 160 -28.98 -11.93 -4.42
CA ILE A 160 -29.68 -13.20 -4.37
C ILE A 160 -31.08 -12.95 -3.80
N ASN A 161 -32.09 -13.63 -4.35
CA ASN A 161 -33.43 -13.70 -3.75
C ASN A 161 -33.36 -14.50 -2.44
N VAL A 162 -32.92 -13.85 -1.36
CA VAL A 162 -32.92 -14.43 -0.01
C VAL A 162 -33.81 -13.58 0.89
N ASN A 163 -34.53 -14.24 1.80
CA ASN A 163 -35.30 -13.59 2.87
C ASN A 163 -34.38 -13.10 3.99
N ASP A 164 -33.41 -12.25 3.66
CA ASP A 164 -32.43 -11.69 4.60
C ASP A 164 -32.65 -10.19 4.82
N ILE A 165 -31.94 -9.62 5.80
CA ILE A 165 -31.91 -8.17 6.07
C ILE A 165 -31.59 -7.42 4.77
N LYS A 166 -32.49 -6.52 4.36
CA LYS A 166 -32.44 -5.83 3.06
C LYS A 166 -31.85 -4.43 3.12
N SER A 167 -31.61 -3.90 4.32
CA SER A 167 -31.09 -2.55 4.52
C SER A 167 -30.12 -2.50 5.69
N LEU A 168 -29.23 -1.51 5.65
CA LEU A 168 -28.35 -1.17 6.77
C LEU A 168 -29.13 -0.69 8.00
N ASP A 169 -30.27 -0.04 7.79
CA ASP A 169 -31.09 0.52 8.87
C ASP A 169 -31.82 -0.57 9.67
N ASP A 170 -32.01 -1.75 9.05
CA ASP A 170 -32.62 -2.93 9.66
C ASP A 170 -31.57 -3.93 10.21
N PHE A 171 -30.31 -3.51 10.36
CA PHE A 171 -29.24 -4.38 10.84
C PHE A 171 -29.44 -4.76 12.32
N ASP A 172 -29.71 -6.04 12.56
CA ASP A 172 -29.78 -6.65 13.89
C ASP A 172 -28.48 -7.44 14.15
N GLU A 173 -27.79 -7.12 15.24
CA GLU A 173 -26.58 -7.82 15.69
C GLU A 173 -26.80 -9.31 15.97
N ASN A 174 -28.05 -9.73 16.18
CA ASN A 174 -28.46 -11.12 16.41
C ASN A 174 -28.88 -11.85 15.12
N ALA A 175 -28.84 -11.18 13.97
CA ALA A 175 -29.22 -11.77 12.70
C ALA A 175 -28.28 -12.91 12.31
N LYS A 176 -28.85 -14.03 11.86
CA LYS A 176 -28.09 -15.21 11.43
C LYS A 176 -27.51 -15.07 10.02
N SER A 177 -28.05 -14.16 9.22
CA SER A 177 -27.69 -13.93 7.81
C SER A 177 -27.87 -12.46 7.44
N VAL A 178 -26.97 -11.96 6.61
CA VAL A 178 -27.00 -10.59 6.07
C VAL A 178 -27.06 -10.70 4.55
N SER A 179 -27.93 -9.93 3.90
CA SER A 179 -28.02 -9.96 2.44
C SER A 179 -26.71 -9.47 1.82
N PRO A 180 -26.22 -10.10 0.73
CA PRO A 180 -25.03 -9.62 0.03
C PRO A 180 -25.12 -8.15 -0.43
N SER A 181 -26.33 -7.64 -0.69
CA SER A 181 -26.54 -6.24 -1.06
C SER A 181 -26.18 -5.28 0.08
N VAL A 182 -26.52 -5.63 1.33
CA VAL A 182 -26.17 -4.85 2.54
C VAL A 182 -24.66 -4.83 2.73
N CYS A 183 -23.99 -5.95 2.48
CA CYS A 183 -22.53 -6.02 2.54
C CYS A 183 -21.86 -5.13 1.47
N VAL A 184 -22.44 -4.99 0.27
CA VAL A 184 -21.97 -4.01 -0.74
C VAL A 184 -22.15 -2.57 -0.24
N GLU A 185 -23.21 -2.27 0.50
CA GLU A 185 -23.41 -0.95 1.11
C GLU A 185 -22.39 -0.66 2.21
N LEU A 186 -22.09 -1.64 3.07
CA LEU A 186 -21.00 -1.55 4.04
C LEU A 186 -19.66 -1.28 3.36
N ALA A 187 -19.34 -2.05 2.32
CA ALA A 187 -18.15 -1.86 1.51
C ALA A 187 -18.09 -0.43 0.93
N LEU A 188 -19.22 0.10 0.45
CA LEU A 188 -19.30 1.45 -0.10
C LEU A 188 -19.05 2.53 0.97
N LEU A 189 -19.55 2.35 2.19
CA LEU A 189 -19.26 3.24 3.32
C LEU A 189 -17.78 3.21 3.68
N GLU A 190 -17.17 2.03 3.80
CA GLU A 190 -15.73 1.88 4.04
C GLU A 190 -14.91 2.56 2.94
N TYR A 191 -15.28 2.38 1.68
CA TYR A 191 -14.63 3.03 0.54
C TYR A 191 -14.72 4.56 0.60
N LYS A 192 -15.88 5.13 0.96
CA LYS A 192 -16.05 6.57 1.17
C LYS A 192 -15.14 7.07 2.30
N VAL A 193 -15.07 6.34 3.42
CA VAL A 193 -14.16 6.66 4.54
C VAL A 193 -12.71 6.58 4.11
N PHE A 194 -12.32 5.56 3.34
CA PHE A 194 -10.98 5.40 2.78
C PHE A 194 -10.57 6.62 1.94
N ASN A 195 -11.43 7.05 1.02
CA ASN A 195 -11.20 8.23 0.19
C ASN A 195 -11.14 9.52 1.02
N ASN A 196 -12.05 9.68 1.98
CA ASN A 196 -12.07 10.84 2.87
C ASN A 196 -10.79 10.94 3.71
N LYS A 197 -10.34 9.83 4.33
CA LYS A 197 -9.06 9.80 5.07
C LYS A 197 -7.89 10.20 4.19
N LYS A 198 -7.88 9.79 2.92
CA LYS A 198 -6.82 10.17 1.98
C LYS A 198 -6.85 11.66 1.65
N THR A 199 -8.04 12.22 1.42
CA THR A 199 -8.23 13.65 1.19
C THR A 199 -7.78 14.45 2.41
N LEU A 200 -8.21 14.05 3.62
CA LEU A 200 -7.84 14.70 4.87
C LEU A 200 -6.34 14.65 5.16
N LYS A 201 -5.62 13.58 4.79
CA LYS A 201 -4.14 13.53 4.88
C LYS A 201 -3.45 14.66 4.11
N ARG A 202 -4.05 15.19 3.05
CA ARG A 202 -3.50 16.32 2.28
C ARG A 202 -3.64 17.64 3.02
N PHE A 203 -4.68 17.74 3.85
CA PHE A 203 -4.97 18.90 4.69
C PHE A 203 -4.47 18.71 6.14
N SER A 204 -3.73 17.63 6.43
CA SER A 204 -3.17 17.44 7.77
C SER A 204 -2.08 18.48 8.00
N ILE A 205 -2.44 19.57 8.67
CA ILE A 205 -1.48 20.54 9.18
C ILE A 205 -0.73 19.81 10.30
N ARG A 206 0.56 19.56 10.08
CA ARG A 206 1.41 19.03 11.14
C ARG A 206 1.62 20.16 12.12
N ASP A 207 0.88 20.13 13.22
CA ASP A 207 1.19 20.95 14.37
C ASP A 207 2.51 20.42 14.98
N THR A 208 3.58 21.09 14.59
CA THR A 208 4.97 20.73 14.82
C THR A 208 5.58 21.50 16.00
N ALA A 209 4.81 22.37 16.63
CA ALA A 209 5.24 23.09 17.82
C ALA A 209 5.27 22.15 19.03
N GLY A 210 6.30 22.28 19.86
CA GLY A 210 6.46 21.49 21.06
C GLY A 210 7.83 21.65 21.69
N TYR A 211 8.29 20.60 22.36
CA TYR A 211 9.53 20.58 23.11
C TYR A 211 10.36 19.34 22.76
N VAL A 212 11.68 19.52 22.72
CA VAL A 212 12.66 18.43 22.82
C VAL A 212 13.16 18.38 24.25
N TYR A 213 12.97 17.24 24.93
CA TYR A 213 13.35 17.05 26.32
C TYR A 213 14.57 16.15 26.45
N PHE A 214 15.27 16.34 27.56
CA PHE A 214 16.32 15.48 28.07
C PHE A 214 15.84 14.91 29.40
N MET A 215 15.84 13.59 29.55
CA MET A 215 15.46 12.94 30.81
C MET A 215 16.38 11.77 31.12
N HIS A 216 16.57 11.45 32.39
CA HIS A 216 17.31 10.25 32.81
C HIS A 216 16.53 9.46 33.86
N GLU A 217 16.92 8.22 34.08
CA GLU A 217 16.44 7.45 35.21
C GLU A 217 17.20 7.89 36.48
N LYS A 218 16.52 7.98 37.63
CA LYS A 218 17.15 8.41 38.90
C LYS A 218 18.41 7.60 39.25
N LEU A 219 18.40 6.29 38.99
CA LEU A 219 19.53 5.39 39.27
C LEU A 219 20.62 5.39 38.19
N ARG A 220 20.37 6.03 37.04
CA ARG A 220 21.28 6.06 35.89
C ARG A 220 21.41 7.48 35.31
N PRO A 221 21.96 8.44 36.08
CA PRO A 221 22.03 9.84 35.65
C PRO A 221 22.90 10.08 34.41
N LYS A 222 23.76 9.12 34.04
CA LYS A 222 24.60 9.16 32.83
C LYS A 222 23.92 8.58 31.58
N GLU A 223 22.71 8.04 31.71
CA GLU A 223 21.91 7.54 30.59
C GLU A 223 20.76 8.51 30.32
N VAL A 224 20.94 9.36 29.32
CA VAL A 224 19.98 10.41 28.97
C VAL A 224 19.16 9.98 27.75
N LYS A 225 17.85 10.04 27.90
CA LYS A 225 16.88 9.93 26.82
C LYS A 225 16.63 11.31 26.23
N ILE A 226 16.79 11.41 24.92
CA ILE A 226 16.45 12.59 24.13
C ILE A 226 15.21 12.28 23.33
N GLY A 227 14.12 12.98 23.59
CA GLY A 227 12.87 12.77 22.87
C GLY A 227 12.07 14.05 22.75
N ARG A 228 10.89 13.96 22.13
CA ARG A 228 10.01 15.11 21.93
C ARG A 228 8.62 14.91 22.53
N ALA A 229 7.99 16.01 22.95
CA ALA A 229 6.61 16.04 23.41
C ALA A 229 6.01 17.45 23.32
N ARG A 230 4.69 17.55 23.22
CA ARG A 230 3.99 18.83 23.41
C ARG A 230 3.77 19.18 24.88
N ASN A 231 3.63 18.17 25.72
CA ASN A 231 3.53 18.28 27.16
C ASN A 231 4.51 17.27 27.77
N VAL A 232 5.65 17.78 28.24
CA VAL A 232 6.79 16.95 28.66
C VAL A 232 6.47 16.22 29.96
N GLU A 233 5.74 16.84 30.88
CA GLU A 233 5.35 16.24 32.17
C GLU A 233 4.40 15.07 31.99
N ARG A 234 3.38 15.21 31.12
CA ARG A 234 2.48 14.11 30.75
C ARG A 234 3.25 12.98 30.08
N ARG A 235 4.20 13.30 29.20
CA ARG A 235 5.01 12.29 28.52
C ARG A 235 5.91 11.54 29.50
N ALA A 236 6.54 12.24 30.44
CA ALA A 236 7.33 11.62 31.50
C ALA A 236 6.48 10.65 32.32
N ARG A 237 5.28 11.06 32.77
CA ARG A 237 4.33 10.18 33.48
C ARG A 237 3.97 8.92 32.70
N GLN A 238 3.65 9.05 31.41
CA GLN A 238 3.32 7.90 30.54
C GLN A 238 4.49 6.92 30.37
N LEU A 239 5.72 7.42 30.38
CA LEU A 239 6.90 6.56 30.29
C LEU A 239 7.19 5.86 31.62
N SER A 240 6.80 6.46 32.75
CA SER A 240 6.92 5.87 34.08
C SER A 240 5.86 4.79 34.36
N THR A 241 4.65 4.86 33.79
CA THR A 241 3.57 3.87 34.04
C THR A 241 3.87 2.43 33.59
N GLY A 242 4.99 2.18 32.92
CA GLY A 242 5.46 0.85 32.52
C GLY A 242 6.87 0.49 33.01
N ARG A 243 7.44 1.26 33.95
CA ARG A 243 8.79 1.01 34.50
C ARG A 243 8.83 1.22 36.01
N PRO A 244 9.59 0.41 36.77
CA PRO A 244 9.75 0.58 38.22
C PRO A 244 10.66 1.76 38.61
N TYR A 245 10.99 2.67 37.69
CA TYR A 245 12.01 3.71 37.90
C TYR A 245 11.46 5.11 37.64
N ASP A 246 11.83 6.05 38.52
CA ASP A 246 11.52 7.47 38.38
C ASP A 246 12.35 8.10 37.26
N LEU A 247 11.66 8.58 36.22
CA LEU A 247 12.24 9.42 35.17
C LEU A 247 12.27 10.88 35.64
N ARG A 248 13.45 11.51 35.58
CA ARG A 248 13.64 12.94 35.87
C ARG A 248 13.93 13.71 34.59
N ILE A 249 13.24 14.83 34.41
CA ILE A 249 13.50 15.76 33.31
C ILE A 249 14.69 16.63 33.70
N ILE A 250 15.72 16.64 32.86
CA ILE A 250 16.92 17.50 33.00
C ILE A 250 16.64 18.88 32.44
N GLY A 251 15.95 18.93 31.30
CA GLY A 251 15.64 20.19 30.63
C GLY A 251 14.92 19.98 29.32
N VAL A 252 14.49 21.10 28.74
CA VAL A 252 13.67 21.13 27.53
C VAL A 252 14.11 22.26 26.61
N ILE A 253 13.94 22.09 25.31
CA ILE A 253 14.12 23.13 24.30
C ILE A 253 12.80 23.27 23.57
N LYS A 254 12.21 24.48 23.61
CA LYS A 254 11.00 24.81 22.85
C LYS A 254 11.34 24.93 21.36
N ALA A 255 10.48 24.41 20.50
CA ALA A 255 10.67 24.45 19.05
C ALA A 255 9.35 24.57 18.31
N ASP A 256 9.35 25.36 17.24
CA ASP A 256 8.25 25.40 16.26
C ASP A 256 8.21 24.14 15.40
N ASP A 257 9.37 23.49 15.22
CA ASP A 257 9.49 22.14 14.67
C ASP A 257 10.35 21.25 15.57
N TYR A 258 9.72 20.71 16.62
CA TYR A 258 10.34 19.70 17.49
C TYR A 258 10.69 18.37 16.80
N PHE A 259 10.19 18.09 15.57
CA PHE A 259 10.64 16.92 14.81
C PHE A 259 12.04 17.16 14.24
N ALA A 260 12.22 18.30 13.56
CA ALA A 260 13.51 18.71 13.02
C ALA A 260 14.54 18.90 14.14
N LEU A 261 14.15 19.55 15.24
CA LEU A 261 15.05 19.76 16.37
C LEU A 261 15.47 18.44 17.03
N GLU A 262 14.55 17.51 17.31
CA GLU A 262 14.91 16.21 17.91
C GLU A 262 15.96 15.50 17.06
N LYS A 263 15.77 15.46 15.74
CA LYS A 263 16.72 14.83 14.83
C LYS A 263 18.10 15.51 14.89
N LYS A 264 18.14 16.85 14.89
CA LYS A 264 19.38 17.63 15.01
C LYS A 264 20.12 17.31 16.32
N VAL A 265 19.39 17.28 17.44
CA VAL A 265 19.96 17.01 18.77
C VAL A 265 20.47 15.57 18.86
N GLN A 266 19.70 14.59 18.36
CA GLN A 266 20.12 13.19 18.34
C GLN A 266 21.35 12.96 17.46
N GLU A 267 21.48 13.69 16.34
CA GLU A 267 22.68 13.64 15.49
C GLU A 267 23.89 14.26 16.20
N TYR A 268 23.71 15.38 16.91
CA TYR A 268 24.77 16.00 17.72
C TYR A 268 25.36 15.02 18.75
N PHE A 269 24.52 14.19 19.38
CA PHE A 269 24.96 13.20 20.38
C PHE A 269 25.18 11.79 19.82
N LYS A 270 25.21 11.61 18.51
CA LYS A 270 25.21 10.28 17.85
C LYS A 270 26.34 9.37 18.31
N GLU A 271 27.54 9.89 18.53
CA GLU A 271 28.70 9.12 19.02
C GLU A 271 28.50 8.55 20.43
N LYS A 272 27.56 9.11 21.20
CA LYS A 272 27.22 8.70 22.57
C LYS A 272 25.99 7.79 22.61
N LYS A 273 25.45 7.39 21.46
CA LYS A 273 24.22 6.61 21.37
C LYS A 273 24.41 5.21 21.95
N ILE A 274 23.55 4.84 22.89
CA ILE A 274 23.52 3.49 23.48
C ILE A 274 22.50 2.63 22.74
N ARG A 275 21.24 3.08 22.70
CA ARG A 275 20.12 2.35 22.06
C ARG A 275 18.95 3.28 21.76
N LYS A 276 18.33 3.14 20.59
CA LYS A 276 17.16 3.93 20.18
C LYS A 276 17.37 5.44 20.46
N GLU A 277 16.67 5.98 21.44
CA GLU A 277 16.67 7.39 21.86
C GLU A 277 17.50 7.64 23.14
N TRP A 278 18.30 6.67 23.59
CA TRP A 278 19.11 6.73 24.81
C TRP A 278 20.61 6.88 24.49
N PHE A 279 21.26 7.76 25.24
CA PHE A 279 22.64 8.20 25.03
C PHE A 279 23.42 8.23 26.35
N ARG A 280 24.71 7.94 26.30
CA ARG A 280 25.64 8.03 27.44
C ARG A 280 26.20 9.45 27.51
N ILE A 281 25.48 10.33 28.19
CA ILE A 281 25.77 11.77 28.26
C ILE A 281 25.84 12.18 29.72
N GLU A 282 26.88 12.95 30.09
CA GLU A 282 27.00 13.53 31.42
C GLU A 282 26.09 14.75 31.55
N GLY A 283 25.51 14.96 32.74
CA GLY A 283 24.56 16.05 32.98
C GLY A 283 25.11 17.44 32.64
N GLU A 284 26.40 17.68 32.88
CA GLU A 284 27.05 18.96 32.54
C GLU A 284 27.08 19.22 31.02
N LEU A 285 27.24 18.18 30.21
CA LEU A 285 27.23 18.32 28.75
C LEU A 285 25.81 18.64 28.25
N VAL A 286 24.78 18.06 28.88
CA VAL A 286 23.37 18.41 28.60
C VAL A 286 23.08 19.85 29.00
N LYS A 287 23.52 20.29 30.20
CA LYS A 287 23.37 21.67 30.67
C LYS A 287 23.99 22.67 29.70
N LYS A 288 25.23 22.42 29.27
CA LYS A 288 25.93 23.26 28.29
C LYS A 288 25.15 23.33 26.97
N TYR A 289 24.71 22.19 26.45
CA TYR A 289 23.93 22.16 25.22
C TYR A 289 22.61 22.94 25.34
N LEU A 290 21.90 22.81 26.46
CA LEU A 290 20.67 23.56 26.73
C LEU A 290 20.95 25.07 26.73
N GLN A 291 21.99 25.53 27.42
CA GLN A 291 22.37 26.95 27.46
C GLN A 291 22.70 27.51 26.06
N GLU A 292 23.45 26.76 25.24
CA GLU A 292 23.83 27.16 23.88
C GLU A 292 22.63 27.19 22.91
N ASN A 293 21.52 26.52 23.23
CA ASN A 293 20.37 26.36 22.35
C ASN A 293 19.07 26.94 22.95
N ASN A 294 19.16 27.90 23.87
CA ASN A 294 18.02 28.55 24.53
C ASN A 294 17.05 27.55 25.20
N GLY A 295 17.59 26.49 25.78
CA GLY A 295 16.86 25.48 26.53
C GLY A 295 16.67 25.87 28.00
N GLU A 296 15.56 25.44 28.57
CA GLU A 296 15.25 25.58 29.98
C GLU A 296 15.82 24.37 30.75
N LEU A 297 16.60 24.67 31.79
CA LEU A 297 17.15 23.65 32.68
C LEU A 297 16.21 23.42 33.85
N TYR A 298 15.90 22.16 34.12
CA TYR A 298 15.16 21.73 35.29
C TYR A 298 16.20 21.24 36.30
N LEU A 299 16.24 21.88 37.47
CA LEU A 299 17.22 21.56 38.52
C LEU A 299 17.10 20.07 38.92
N PRO A 300 18.24 19.39 39.23
CA PRO A 300 18.28 17.95 39.50
C PRO A 300 17.49 17.50 40.74
#